data_AF-A0A441UJG3-F1
#
_entry.id   AF-A0A441UJG3-F1
#
_cell.length_a   1.000
_cell.length_b   1.000
_cell.length_c   1.000
_cell.angle_alpha   90.00
_cell.angle_beta   90.00
_cell.angle_gamma   90.00
#
_symmetry.space_group_name_H-M   'P 1'
#
loop_
_entity.id
_entity.type
_entity.pdbx_description
1 polymer ?
#
loop_
_entity_poly.entity_id
_entity_poly.type
_entity_poly.pdbx_seq_one_letter_code
_entity_poly.pdbx_strand_id
1 'polypeptide(L)' 'MKGKATTATDMAEAVGIEPKAFRRALRAEHFDWHSRYSAWKVDVKSPQHLAMQKVLVALLTNKAPN' A
#
# COMPACT_ATOMS: atom_id res chain seq x y z
N MET A 1 -4.82 -14.48 -18.40
CA MET A 1 -5.59 -14.29 -17.15
C MET A 1 -5.38 -12.86 -16.69
N LYS A 2 -6.42 -12.03 -16.59
CA LYS A 2 -6.26 -10.66 -16.07
C LYS A 2 -5.90 -10.79 -14.58
N GLY A 3 -4.71 -10.34 -14.19
CA GLY A 3 -4.32 -10.29 -12.79
C GLY A 3 -5.36 -9.50 -12.00
N LYS A 4 -5.70 -9.97 -10.80
CA LYS A 4 -6.57 -9.20 -9.90
C LYS A 4 -5.79 -7.97 -9.48
N ALA A 5 -6.17 -6.79 -9.94
CA ALA A 5 -5.57 -5.55 -9.48
C ALA A 5 -6.14 -5.18 -8.10
N THR A 6 -5.31 -4.68 -7.21
CA THR A 6 -5.70 -4.13 -5.91
C THR A 6 -5.18 -2.71 -5.77
N THR A 7 -5.85 -1.92 -4.94
CA THR A 7 -5.44 -0.54 -4.65
C THR A 7 -4.94 -0.42 -3.21
N ALA A 8 -4.21 0.65 -2.92
CA ALA A 8 -3.85 0.98 -1.55
C ALA A 8 -5.08 1.09 -0.65
N THR A 9 -6.19 1.62 -1.16
CA THR A 9 -7.44 1.73 -0.41
C THR A 9 -7.99 0.36 -0.05
N ASP A 10 -8.09 -0.57 -1.01
CA ASP A 10 -8.59 -1.93 -0.76
C ASP A 10 -7.72 -2.65 0.28
N MET A 11 -6.39 -2.52 0.18
CA MET A 11 -5.46 -3.12 1.13
C MET A 11 -5.59 -2.54 2.54
N ALA A 12 -5.80 -1.22 2.64
CA ALA A 12 -5.99 -0.54 3.91
C ALA A 12 -7.31 -0.95 4.59
N GLU A 13 -8.40 -0.98 3.82
CA GLU A 13 -9.73 -1.39 4.30
C GLU A 13 -9.74 -2.86 4.73
N ALA A 14 -9.05 -3.73 3.99
CA ALA A 14 -8.94 -5.15 4.32
C ALA A 14 -8.29 -5.42 5.70
N VAL A 15 -7.43 -4.50 6.17
CA VAL A 15 -6.77 -4.61 7.49
C VAL A 15 -7.30 -3.58 8.51
N GLY A 16 -8.35 -2.83 8.16
CA GLY A 16 -8.99 -1.87 9.06
C GLY A 16 -8.17 -0.63 9.38
N ILE A 17 -7.22 -0.23 8.53
CA ILE A 17 -6.49 1.03 8.69
C ILE A 17 -7.06 2.13 7.81
N GLU A 18 -6.82 3.38 8.20
CA GLU A 18 -7.25 4.52 7.41
C GLU A 18 -6.50 4.56 6.05
N PRO A 19 -7.22 4.54 4.90
CA PRO A 19 -6.59 4.58 3.58
C PRO A 19 -5.71 5.83 3.34
N LYS A 20 -6.02 6.94 4.01
CA LYS A 20 -5.19 8.16 3.94
C LYS A 20 -3.85 7.97 4.65
N ALA A 21 -3.84 7.35 5.82
CA ALA A 21 -2.60 7.07 6.57
C ALA A 21 -1.70 6.14 5.76
N PHE A 22 -2.27 5.09 5.16
CA PHE A 22 -1.51 4.18 4.32
C PHE A 22 -0.93 4.85 3.07
N ARG A 23 -1.73 5.65 2.36
CA ARG A 23 -1.22 6.42 1.20
C ARG A 23 -0.15 7.43 1.59
N ARG A 24 -0.20 8.00 2.80
CA ARG A 24 0.85 8.89 3.30
C ARG A 24 2.16 8.12 3.54
N ALA A 25 2.09 6.95 4.15
CA ALA A 25 3.26 6.09 4.35
C ALA A 25 3.86 5.66 3.00
N LEU A 26 3.04 5.22 2.05
CA LEU A 26 3.49 4.86 0.71
C LEU A 26 4.17 6.00 -0.04
N ARG A 27 3.70 7.25 0.13
CA ARG A 27 4.36 8.43 -0.46
C ARG A 27 5.71 8.74 0.18
N ALA A 28 5.91 8.42 1.46
CA ALA A 28 7.17 8.64 2.15
C ALA A 28 8.28 7.68 1.70
N GLU A 29 7.92 6.56 1.08
CA GLU A 29 8.88 5.55 0.56
C GLU A 29 9.44 5.89 -0.82
N HIS A 30 8.91 6.91 -1.50
CA HIS A 30 9.45 7.41 -2.78
C HIS A 30 9.70 6.34 -3.87
N PHE A 31 8.76 5.40 -4.06
CA PHE A 31 8.89 4.37 -5.09
C PHE A 31 9.04 4.93 -6.52
N ASP A 32 10.11 4.52 -7.23
CA ASP A 32 10.40 4.98 -8.61
C ASP A 32 9.34 4.60 -9.64
N TRP A 33 8.62 3.50 -9.41
CA TRP A 33 7.56 3.01 -10.29
C TRP A 33 6.21 3.71 -10.06
N HIS A 34 6.11 4.56 -9.03
CA HIS A 34 4.87 5.25 -8.69
C HIS A 34 4.92 6.71 -9.12
N SER A 35 3.92 7.14 -9.90
CA SER A 35 3.70 8.55 -10.20
C SER A 35 2.79 9.18 -9.17
N ARG A 36 3.07 10.43 -8.78
CA ARG A 36 2.39 11.19 -7.70
C ARG A 36 0.86 11.23 -7.79
N TYR A 37 0.28 11.04 -8.98
CA TYR A 37 -1.17 11.04 -9.25
C TYR A 37 -1.78 9.63 -9.44
N SER A 38 -0.96 8.57 -9.38
CA SER A 38 -1.45 7.20 -9.54
C SER A 38 -2.28 6.77 -8.34
N ALA A 39 -3.37 6.04 -8.62
CA ALA A 39 -4.31 5.50 -7.64
C ALA A 39 -3.73 4.36 -6.78
N TRP A 40 -2.41 4.15 -6.79
CA TRP A 40 -1.74 3.03 -6.12
C TRP A 40 -2.36 1.68 -6.53
N LYS A 41 -2.70 1.55 -7.81
CA LYS A 41 -3.28 0.35 -8.39
C LYS A 41 -2.17 -0.55 -8.89
N VAL A 42 -2.06 -1.74 -8.32
CA VAL A 42 -1.01 -2.73 -8.62
C VAL A 42 -1.63 -4.11 -8.80
N ASP A 43 -0.98 -4.96 -9.59
CA ASP A 43 -1.42 -6.34 -9.73
C ASP A 43 -1.09 -7.15 -8.47
N VAL A 44 -2.05 -7.93 -7.98
CA VAL A 44 -1.84 -8.81 -6.82
C VAL A 44 -0.72 -9.81 -7.12
N LYS A 45 0.19 -10.01 -6.15
CA LYS A 45 1.44 -10.80 -6.25
C LYS A 45 2.54 -10.20 -7.14
N SER A 46 2.36 -8.99 -7.68
CA SER A 46 3.46 -8.27 -8.33
C SER A 46 4.51 -7.78 -7.31
N PRO A 47 5.74 -7.47 -7.76
CA PRO A 47 6.75 -6.83 -6.91
C PRO A 47 6.23 -5.54 -6.24
N GLN A 48 5.40 -4.77 -6.94
CA GLN A 48 4.79 -3.55 -6.42
C GLN A 48 3.79 -3.85 -5.30
N HIS A 49 2.99 -4.91 -5.45
CA HIS A 49 2.09 -5.37 -4.39
C HIS A 49 2.85 -5.80 -3.14
N LEU A 50 3.96 -6.55 -3.29
CA LEU A 50 4.80 -6.94 -2.16
C LEU A 50 5.43 -5.72 -1.47
N ALA A 51 5.88 -4.72 -2.24
CA ALA A 51 6.38 -3.47 -1.69
C ALA A 51 5.31 -2.73 -0.88
N MET A 52 4.09 -2.61 -1.42
CA MET A 52 2.96 -2.01 -0.70
C MET A 52 2.61 -2.78 0.58
N GLN A 53 2.65 -4.13 0.55
CA GLN A 53 2.45 -4.96 1.73
C GLN A 53 3.52 -4.71 2.81
N LYS A 54 4.79 -4.54 2.45
CA LYS A 54 5.85 -4.22 3.41
C LYS A 54 5.58 -2.91 4.15
N VAL A 55 5.17 -1.87 3.41
CA VAL A 55 4.80 -0.57 4.00
C VAL A 55 3.58 -0.70 4.90
N LEU A 56 2.61 -1.53 4.49
CA LEU A 56 1.41 -1.80 5.28
C LEU A 56 1.79 -2.45 6.62
N VAL A 57 2.64 -3.47 6.58
CA VAL A 57 3.14 -4.15 7.80
C VAL A 57 3.92 -3.17 8.67
N ALA A 58 4.84 -2.38 8.10
CA ALA A 58 5.60 -1.38 8.84
C ALA A 58 4.71 -0.33 9.52
N LEU A 59 3.62 0.07 8.85
CA LEU A 59 2.63 0.99 9.40
C LEU A 59 1.83 0.36 10.55
N LEU A 60 1.49 -0.93 10.44
CA LEU A 60 0.81 -1.67 11.51
C LEU A 60 1.72 -1.88 12.72
N THR A 61 3.01 -2.17 12.51
CA THR A 61 3.98 -2.34 13.60
C THR A 61 4.31 -1.01 14.30
N ASN A 62 4.41 0.10 13.57
CA ASN A 62 4.62 1.43 14.18
C ASN A 62 3.37 1.97 14.89
N LYS A 63 2.19 1.40 14.64
CA LYS A 63 0.95 1.78 15.33
C LYS A 63 0.73 0.99 16.62
N ALA A 64 1.62 0.07 16.99
CA ALA A 64 1.63 -0.53 18.31
C ALA A 64 2.18 0.50 19.31
N PRO A 65 1.37 1.05 20.23
CA PRO A 65 1.90 1.87 21.30
C PRO A 65 2.69 0.94 22.23
N ASN A 66 3.93 1.32 22.50
CA ASN A 66 4.57 0.97 23.76
C ASN A 66 4.01 1.90 24.85
#